data_AF-A0A7C4R071-F1
#
_entry.id   AF-A0A7C4R071-F1
#
_cell.length_a   1.000
_cell.length_b   1.000
_cell.length_c   1.000
_cell.angle_alpha   90.00
_cell.angle_beta   90.00
_cell.angle_gamma   90.00
#
_symmetry.space_group_name_H-M   'P 1'
#
loop_
_entity.id
_entity.type
_entity.pdbx_description
1 polymer ?
#
loop_
_entity_poly.entity_id
_entity_poly.type
_entity_poly.pdbx_seq_one_letter_code
_entity_poly.pdbx_strand_id
1 'polypeptide(L)'
;MDNLAVLVFQIFVIFFSVAVHEVSHGYAALKLGDPTAKEQGRLTLNPIKHIDIFGTIILPLVMLLITAGQSSFAWAKPVPYDPRRLKNPVSDAAKIAAAGPLSNFAIAIIFSILLRFGIGGGELSVLMFLIVVINVWLMIFNLLPIPPLDGSKFLYLFVAKRGVGMEAVRFLEKWGFFILLAIAFVGFDFLAPFVGVFITILTGYTF
;
A
#
# COMPACT_ATOMS: atom_id res chain seq x y z
N MET A 1 10.15 -24.98 6.11
CA MET A 1 10.59 -23.71 6.72
C MET A 1 10.10 -23.53 8.16
N ASP A 2 10.96 -22.97 9.00
CA ASP A 2 10.62 -22.53 10.36
C ASP A 2 9.72 -21.28 10.35
N ASN A 3 8.80 -21.17 11.31
CA ASN A 3 7.82 -20.08 11.38
C ASN A 3 8.50 -18.70 11.55
N LEU A 4 9.62 -18.65 12.28
CA LEU A 4 10.37 -17.41 12.45
C LEU A 4 11.03 -16.98 11.14
N ALA A 5 11.59 -17.91 10.36
CA ALA A 5 12.15 -17.61 9.05
C ALA A 5 11.10 -17.03 8.07
N VAL A 6 9.89 -17.59 8.05
CA VAL A 6 8.78 -17.06 7.23
C VAL A 6 8.40 -15.66 7.68
N LEU A 7 8.27 -15.42 8.99
CA LEU A 7 7.93 -14.11 9.53
C LEU A 7 8.98 -13.05 9.18
N VAL A 8 10.26 -13.36 9.36
CA VAL A 8 11.37 -12.46 9.01
C VAL A 8 11.35 -12.13 7.51
N PHE A 9 11.08 -13.13 6.67
CA PHE A 9 10.94 -12.93 5.23
C PHE A 9 9.76 -12.03 4.88
N GLN A 10 8.58 -12.24 5.48
CA GLN A 10 7.41 -11.39 5.26
C GLN A 10 7.68 -9.94 5.65
N ILE A 11 8.29 -9.72 6.81
CA ILE A 11 8.68 -8.37 7.28
C ILE A 11 9.62 -7.72 6.26
N PHE A 12 10.65 -8.43 5.82
CA PHE A 12 11.58 -7.93 4.81
C PHE A 12 10.86 -7.54 3.51
N VAL A 13 9.96 -8.39 3.01
CA VAL A 13 9.19 -8.13 1.79
C VAL A 13 8.26 -6.94 1.96
N ILE A 14 7.58 -6.79 3.11
CA ILE A 14 6.71 -5.64 3.40
C ILE A 14 7.52 -4.35 3.34
N PHE A 15 8.65 -4.28 4.04
CA PHE A 15 9.50 -3.08 4.07
C PHE A 15 10.00 -2.66 2.68
N PHE A 16 10.47 -3.61 1.88
CA PHE A 16 10.91 -3.33 0.52
C PHE A 16 9.75 -2.96 -0.42
N SER A 17 8.62 -3.65 -0.32
CA SER A 17 7.44 -3.37 -1.14
C SER A 17 6.86 -1.98 -0.85
N VAL A 18 6.85 -1.57 0.42
CA VAL A 18 6.50 -0.22 0.85
C VAL A 18 7.51 0.81 0.36
N ALA A 19 8.82 0.53 0.43
CA ALA A 19 9.83 1.46 -0.08
C ALA A 19 9.66 1.69 -1.60
N VAL A 20 9.41 0.64 -2.38
CA VAL A 20 9.12 0.76 -3.81
C VAL A 20 7.84 1.54 -4.07
N HIS A 21 6.79 1.30 -3.28
CA HIS A 21 5.52 2.03 -3.34
C HIS A 21 5.72 3.53 -3.13
N GLU A 22 6.40 3.91 -2.05
CA GLU A 22 6.67 5.29 -1.69
C GLU A 22 7.58 6.01 -2.70
N VAL A 23 8.63 5.34 -3.17
CA VAL A 23 9.50 5.88 -4.22
C VAL A 23 8.73 6.07 -5.53
N SER A 24 7.77 5.20 -5.83
CA SER A 24 6.93 5.33 -7.03
C SER A 24 6.04 6.57 -6.98
N HIS A 25 5.46 6.92 -5.81
CA HIS A 25 4.79 8.21 -5.63
C HIS A 25 5.73 9.38 -5.89
N GLY A 26 6.91 9.37 -5.26
CA GLY A 26 7.89 10.44 -5.41
C GLY A 26 8.38 10.60 -6.86
N TYR A 27 8.58 9.50 -7.58
CA TYR A 27 8.97 9.52 -8.99
C TYR A 27 7.85 10.05 -9.88
N ALA A 28 6.59 9.67 -9.60
CA ALA A 28 5.42 10.22 -10.29
C ALA A 28 5.29 11.73 -10.06
N ALA A 29 5.46 12.19 -8.82
CA ALA A 29 5.45 13.62 -8.47
C ALA A 29 6.54 14.38 -9.20
N LEU A 30 7.76 13.85 -9.23
CA LEU A 30 8.90 14.42 -9.96
C LEU A 30 8.59 14.56 -11.46
N LYS A 31 8.02 13.51 -12.08
CA LYS A 31 7.65 13.54 -13.50
C LYS A 31 6.52 14.53 -13.79
N LEU A 32 5.66 14.81 -12.82
CA LEU A 32 4.58 15.80 -12.90
C LEU A 32 5.03 17.22 -12.57
N GLY A 33 6.31 17.42 -12.24
CA GLY A 33 6.92 18.74 -12.03
C GLY A 33 7.21 19.10 -10.58
N ASP A 34 7.01 18.18 -9.63
CA ASP A 34 7.31 18.41 -8.22
C ASP A 34 8.58 17.67 -7.75
N PRO A 35 9.72 18.36 -7.57
CA PRO A 35 10.95 17.75 -7.10
C PRO A 35 11.03 17.57 -5.56
N THR A 36 9.98 17.88 -4.78
CA THR A 36 10.03 17.90 -3.30
C THR A 36 10.62 16.61 -2.69
N ALA A 37 10.14 15.44 -3.13
CA ALA A 37 10.66 14.15 -2.68
C ALA A 37 12.15 13.97 -2.97
N LYS A 38 12.60 14.42 -4.15
CA LYS A 38 14.00 14.35 -4.58
C LYS A 38 14.88 15.29 -3.75
N GLU A 39 14.44 16.54 -3.58
CA GLU A 39 15.14 17.57 -2.80
C GLU A 39 15.33 17.16 -1.34
N GLN A 40 14.37 16.43 -0.77
CA GLN A 40 14.45 15.92 0.60
C GLN A 40 15.19 14.56 0.72
N GLY A 41 15.77 14.05 -0.37
CA GLY A 41 16.46 12.75 -0.36
C GLY A 41 15.54 11.56 -0.05
N ARG A 42 14.25 11.67 -0.39
CA ARG A 42 13.20 10.66 -0.14
C ARG A 42 13.02 9.66 -1.28
N LEU A 43 13.67 9.89 -2.43
CA LEU A 43 13.70 8.94 -3.54
C LEU A 43 14.80 7.88 -3.32
N THR A 44 14.56 6.97 -2.39
CA THR A 44 15.53 5.95 -2.00
C THR A 44 14.84 4.64 -1.67
N LEU A 45 15.39 3.52 -2.14
CA LEU A 45 14.87 2.19 -1.80
C LEU A 45 15.31 1.70 -0.42
N ASN A 46 16.01 2.53 0.36
CA ASN A 46 16.36 2.22 1.74
C ASN A 46 15.11 2.27 2.64
N PRO A 47 14.56 1.12 3.10
CA PRO A 47 13.29 1.10 3.83
C PRO A 47 13.35 1.87 5.14
N ILE A 48 14.54 2.00 5.75
CA ILE A 48 14.75 2.73 7.01
C ILE A 48 14.30 4.18 6.87
N LYS A 49 14.47 4.78 5.69
CA LYS A 49 14.02 6.15 5.46
C LYS A 49 12.50 6.25 5.54
N HIS A 50 11.76 5.20 5.19
CA HIS A 50 10.29 5.19 5.16
C HIS A 50 9.65 4.73 6.47
N ILE A 51 10.43 4.52 7.53
CA ILE A 51 9.90 4.13 8.84
C ILE A 51 9.26 5.34 9.53
N ASP A 52 8.04 5.14 10.02
CA ASP A 52 7.41 6.00 11.03
C ASP A 52 7.45 5.26 12.38
N ILE A 53 8.12 5.82 13.40
CA ILE A 53 8.29 5.09 14.67
C ILE A 53 6.93 4.71 15.28
N PHE A 54 5.95 5.61 15.21
CA PHE A 54 4.63 5.35 15.76
C PHE A 54 3.87 4.34 14.90
N GLY A 55 3.74 4.61 13.60
CA GLY A 55 2.94 3.80 12.68
C GLY A 55 3.55 2.44 12.32
N THR A 56 4.88 2.34 12.26
CA THR A 56 5.58 1.13 11.82
C THR A 56 5.96 0.22 12.99
N ILE A 57 6.16 0.75 14.21
CA ILE A 57 6.66 -0.02 15.36
C ILE A 57 5.66 -0.01 16.51
N ILE A 58 5.31 1.17 17.04
CA ILE A 58 4.52 1.29 18.27
C ILE A 58 3.10 0.76 18.05
N LEU A 59 2.42 1.22 17.01
CA LEU A 59 1.03 0.87 16.75
C LEU A 59 0.83 -0.64 16.50
N PRO A 60 1.60 -1.31 15.62
CA PRO A 60 1.47 -2.75 15.44
C PRO A 60 1.68 -3.53 16.74
N LEU A 61 2.67 -3.15 17.55
CA LEU A 61 2.94 -3.81 18.82
C LEU A 61 1.78 -3.66 19.81
N VAL A 62 1.24 -2.45 19.96
CA VAL A 62 0.09 -2.19 20.81
C VAL A 62 -1.14 -2.97 20.34
N MET A 63 -1.39 -3.01 19.03
CA MET A 63 -2.51 -3.78 18.48
C MET A 63 -2.34 -5.28 18.71
N LEU A 64 -1.15 -5.83 18.51
CA LEU A 64 -0.88 -7.24 18.79
C LEU A 64 -1.13 -7.57 20.27
N LEU A 65 -0.75 -6.69 21.20
CA LEU A 65 -1.01 -6.89 22.62
C LEU A 65 -2.50 -6.86 22.96
N ILE A 66 -3.25 -5.89 22.43
CA ILE A 66 -4.69 -5.72 22.72
C ILE A 66 -5.53 -6.83 22.06
N THR A 67 -5.13 -7.30 20.89
CA THR A 67 -5.86 -8.32 20.11
C THR A 67 -5.39 -9.74 20.38
N ALA A 68 -4.50 -9.95 21.35
CA ALA A 68 -3.84 -11.24 21.59
C ALA A 68 -3.21 -11.84 20.32
N GLY A 69 -2.66 -10.98 19.46
CA GLY A 69 -1.98 -11.35 18.22
C GLY A 69 -2.88 -11.54 17.01
N GLN A 70 -4.20 -11.28 17.12
CA GLN A 70 -5.13 -11.52 16.02
C GLN A 70 -5.03 -10.49 14.89
N SER A 71 -4.75 -9.22 15.23
CA SER A 71 -4.70 -8.15 14.23
C SER A 71 -3.55 -7.18 14.49
N SER A 72 -2.95 -6.70 13.40
CA SER A 72 -1.96 -5.63 13.45
C SER A 72 -2.12 -4.73 12.23
N PHE A 73 -1.88 -3.44 12.43
CA PHE A 73 -1.90 -2.46 11.36
C PHE A 73 -0.70 -1.55 11.49
N ALA A 74 -0.01 -1.37 10.38
CA ALA A 74 1.17 -0.55 10.27
C ALA A 74 1.02 0.43 9.11
N TRP A 75 1.63 1.60 9.22
CA TRP A 75 1.85 2.49 8.09
C TRP A 75 3.29 2.96 8.01
N ALA A 76 3.69 3.35 6.82
CA ALA A 76 4.99 3.93 6.52
C ALA A 76 4.92 5.45 6.59
N LYS A 77 6.07 6.08 6.76
CA LYS A 77 6.21 7.52 6.60
C LYS A 77 6.10 7.85 5.11
N PRO A 78 5.06 8.58 4.65
CA PRO A 78 4.84 8.82 3.24
C PRO A 78 5.92 9.70 2.62
N VAL A 79 6.08 9.62 1.31
CA VAL A 79 6.92 10.53 0.53
C VAL A 79 6.18 11.85 0.28
N PRO A 80 6.81 13.00 0.58
CA PRO A 80 6.15 14.29 0.45
C PRO A 80 6.08 14.73 -1.01
N TYR A 81 4.98 15.42 -1.33
CA TYR A 81 4.83 16.18 -2.56
C TYR A 81 4.15 17.52 -2.25
N ASP A 82 4.40 18.56 -3.05
CA ASP A 82 3.80 19.88 -2.94
C ASP A 82 2.75 20.09 -4.05
N PRO A 83 1.44 20.10 -3.71
CA PRO A 83 0.37 20.33 -4.68
C PRO A 83 0.49 21.66 -5.44
N ARG A 84 1.15 22.68 -4.87
CA ARG A 84 1.31 24.00 -5.49
C ARG A 84 2.26 23.99 -6.67
N ARG A 85 3.12 22.97 -6.78
CA ARG A 85 4.05 22.77 -7.90
C ARG A 85 3.43 22.00 -9.05
N LEU A 86 2.25 21.39 -8.85
CA LEU A 86 1.56 20.59 -9.86
C LEU A 86 0.73 21.47 -10.81
N LYS A 87 0.68 21.10 -12.09
CA LYS A 87 -0.11 21.81 -13.10
C LYS A 87 -1.61 21.67 -12.86
N ASN A 88 -2.06 20.47 -12.48
CA ASN A 88 -3.47 20.18 -12.19
C ASN A 88 -3.56 19.49 -10.82
N PRO A 89 -3.55 20.23 -9.70
CA PRO A 89 -3.32 19.67 -8.36
C PRO A 89 -4.18 18.46 -8.01
N VAL A 90 -5.48 18.49 -8.33
CA VAL A 90 -6.40 17.39 -8.02
C VAL A 90 -6.15 16.16 -8.91
N SER A 91 -6.02 16.36 -10.22
CA SER A 91 -5.82 15.25 -11.16
C SER A 91 -4.43 14.65 -11.05
N ASP A 92 -3.42 15.48 -10.79
CA ASP A 92 -2.03 15.05 -10.67
C ASP A 92 -1.83 14.34 -9.33
N ALA A 93 -2.48 14.78 -8.24
CA ALA A 93 -2.51 14.03 -6.98
C ALA A 93 -3.09 12.63 -7.15
N ALA A 94 -4.15 12.44 -7.93
CA ALA A 94 -4.70 11.11 -8.21
C ALA A 94 -3.73 10.24 -9.03
N LYS A 95 -2.99 10.82 -10.00
CA LYS A 95 -1.96 10.09 -10.75
C LYS A 95 -0.78 9.69 -9.86
N ILE A 96 -0.35 10.59 -8.97
CA ILE A 96 0.69 10.31 -7.97
C ILE A 96 0.22 9.18 -7.08
N ALA A 97 -0.99 9.27 -6.51
CA ALA A 97 -1.57 8.24 -5.66
C ALA A 97 -1.73 6.89 -6.36
N ALA A 98 -1.96 6.86 -7.67
CA ALA A 98 -2.00 5.60 -8.43
C ALA A 98 -0.63 4.89 -8.48
N ALA A 99 0.47 5.64 -8.44
CA ALA A 99 1.81 5.11 -8.70
C ALA A 99 2.26 4.07 -7.65
N GLY A 100 1.91 4.28 -6.38
CA GLY A 100 2.19 3.34 -5.30
C GLY A 100 1.52 1.99 -5.53
N PRO A 101 0.18 1.89 -5.56
CA PRO A 101 -0.54 0.65 -5.80
C PRO A 101 -0.16 -0.03 -7.12
N LEU A 102 0.08 0.73 -8.20
CA LEU A 102 0.53 0.18 -9.49
C LEU A 102 1.93 -0.46 -9.38
N SER A 103 2.81 0.06 -8.53
CA SER A 103 4.12 -0.55 -8.30
C SER A 103 4.02 -1.88 -7.55
N ASN A 104 3.14 -1.97 -6.54
CA ASN A 104 2.87 -3.26 -5.88
C ASN A 104 2.24 -4.25 -6.85
N PHE A 105 1.29 -3.80 -7.69
CA PHE A 105 0.71 -4.63 -8.72
C PHE A 105 1.76 -5.16 -9.71
N ALA A 106 2.71 -4.31 -10.12
CA ALA A 106 3.80 -4.72 -10.98
C ALA A 106 4.69 -5.79 -10.33
N ILE A 107 5.04 -5.63 -9.04
CA ILE A 107 5.77 -6.65 -8.28
C ILE A 107 4.97 -7.96 -8.24
N ALA A 108 3.68 -7.90 -7.92
CA ALA A 108 2.80 -9.06 -7.88
C ALA A 108 2.74 -9.79 -9.22
N ILE A 109 2.61 -9.06 -10.35
CA ILE A 109 2.64 -9.65 -11.70
C ILE A 109 3.97 -10.33 -11.99
N ILE A 110 5.10 -9.70 -11.68
CA ILE A 110 6.42 -10.28 -11.98
C ILE A 110 6.55 -11.63 -11.29
N PHE A 111 6.29 -11.70 -9.99
CA PHE A 111 6.40 -12.95 -9.24
C PHE A 111 5.33 -13.97 -9.61
N SER A 112 4.13 -13.53 -9.99
CA SER A 112 3.08 -14.45 -10.43
C SER A 112 3.39 -15.08 -11.79
N ILE A 113 4.02 -14.34 -12.70
CA ILE A 113 4.56 -14.86 -13.96
C ILE A 113 5.61 -15.92 -13.66
N LEU A 114 6.58 -15.64 -12.80
CA LEU A 114 7.62 -16.62 -12.42
C LEU A 114 6.99 -17.92 -11.89
N LEU A 115 6.01 -17.82 -10.99
CA LEU A 115 5.27 -18.96 -10.47
C LEU A 115 4.55 -19.77 -11.56
N ARG A 116 3.84 -19.09 -12.47
CA ARG A 116 3.08 -19.75 -13.55
C ARG A 116 3.99 -20.50 -14.53
N PHE A 117 5.20 -20.01 -14.76
CA PHE A 117 6.20 -20.68 -15.59
C PHE A 117 6.99 -21.76 -14.83
N GLY A 118 6.66 -22.02 -13.56
CA GLY A 118 7.37 -23.00 -12.72
C GLY A 118 8.80 -22.58 -12.41
N ILE A 119 9.10 -21.28 -12.47
CA ILE A 119 10.42 -20.75 -12.13
C ILE A 119 10.53 -20.70 -10.61
N GLY A 120 11.38 -21.58 -10.07
CA GLY A 120 11.50 -21.82 -8.64
C GLY A 120 10.57 -22.94 -8.19
N GLY A 121 11.12 -23.91 -7.45
CA GLY A 121 10.40 -25.06 -6.92
C GLY A 121 10.52 -25.14 -5.39
N GLY A 122 9.66 -25.93 -4.77
CA GLY A 122 9.68 -26.17 -3.33
C GLY A 122 9.48 -24.88 -2.53
N GLU A 123 10.40 -24.61 -1.59
CA GLU A 123 10.30 -23.45 -0.70
C GLU A 123 10.38 -22.12 -1.45
N LEU A 124 11.09 -22.04 -2.59
CA LEU A 124 11.20 -20.80 -3.36
C LEU A 124 9.84 -20.37 -3.94
N SER A 125 9.02 -21.33 -4.40
CA SER A 125 7.67 -21.03 -4.90
C SER A 125 6.77 -20.48 -3.78
N VAL A 126 6.92 -21.00 -2.55
CA VAL A 126 6.19 -20.48 -1.38
C VAL A 126 6.60 -19.03 -1.09
N LEU A 127 7.90 -18.72 -1.11
CA LEU A 127 8.39 -17.37 -0.88
C LEU A 127 7.94 -16.40 -1.99
N MET A 128 7.99 -16.81 -3.25
CA MET A 128 7.47 -16.02 -4.37
C MET A 128 5.96 -15.77 -4.24
N PHE A 129 5.20 -16.79 -3.82
CA PHE A 129 3.77 -16.65 -3.56
C PHE A 129 3.50 -15.64 -2.44
N LEU A 130 4.25 -15.68 -1.34
CA LEU A 130 4.15 -14.68 -0.26
C LEU A 130 4.42 -13.25 -0.76
N ILE A 131 5.36 -13.05 -1.69
CA ILE A 131 5.61 -11.73 -2.30
C ILE A 131 4.37 -11.24 -3.06
N VAL A 132 3.73 -12.12 -3.85
CA VAL A 132 2.48 -11.80 -4.56
C VAL A 132 1.39 -11.43 -3.57
N VAL A 133 1.15 -12.27 -2.56
CA VAL A 133 0.11 -12.04 -1.55
C VAL A 133 0.30 -10.68 -0.86
N ILE A 134 1.50 -10.39 -0.36
CA ILE A 134 1.80 -9.12 0.33
C ILE A 134 1.55 -7.92 -0.58
N ASN A 135 2.02 -7.98 -1.83
CA ASN A 135 1.87 -6.86 -2.76
C ASN A 135 0.42 -6.65 -3.22
N VAL A 136 -0.36 -7.72 -3.39
CA VAL A 136 -1.80 -7.61 -3.68
C VAL A 136 -2.55 -6.99 -2.49
N TRP A 137 -2.23 -7.40 -1.26
CA TRP A 137 -2.78 -6.78 -0.05
C TRP A 137 -2.44 -5.28 0.03
N LEU A 138 -1.17 -4.91 -0.16
CA LEU A 138 -0.74 -3.51 -0.15
C LEU A 138 -1.45 -2.69 -1.23
N MET A 139 -1.62 -3.24 -2.44
CA MET A 139 -2.35 -2.59 -3.53
C MET A 139 -3.82 -2.37 -3.16
N ILE A 140 -4.55 -3.43 -2.80
CA ILE A 140 -5.99 -3.35 -2.55
C ILE A 140 -6.28 -2.45 -1.35
N PHE A 141 -5.51 -2.58 -0.28
CA PHE A 141 -5.68 -1.77 0.90
C PHE A 141 -5.49 -0.28 0.57
N ASN A 142 -4.39 0.10 -0.11
CA ASN A 142 -4.16 1.51 -0.45
C ASN A 142 -5.16 2.08 -1.47
N LEU A 143 -5.86 1.25 -2.25
CA LEU A 143 -6.92 1.69 -3.15
C LEU A 143 -8.26 1.99 -2.45
N LEU A 144 -8.40 1.71 -1.16
CA LEU A 144 -9.60 2.07 -0.41
C LEU A 144 -9.80 3.60 -0.42
N PRO A 145 -11.02 4.10 -0.71
CA PRO A 145 -11.30 5.53 -0.85
C PRO A 145 -11.44 6.23 0.52
N ILE A 146 -10.48 6.01 1.42
CA ILE A 146 -10.52 6.48 2.81
C ILE A 146 -9.20 7.18 3.15
N PRO A 147 -9.21 8.47 3.52
CA PRO A 147 -7.99 9.16 3.94
C PRO A 147 -7.37 8.50 5.19
N PRO A 148 -6.03 8.39 5.28
CA PRO A 148 -5.03 8.99 4.39
C PRO A 148 -4.61 8.12 3.19
N LEU A 149 -5.28 7.01 2.89
CA LEU A 149 -4.88 6.08 1.82
C LEU A 149 -4.96 6.70 0.42
N ASP A 150 -4.20 6.15 -0.53
CA ASP A 150 -4.10 6.64 -1.90
C ASP A 150 -5.44 6.72 -2.63
N GLY A 151 -6.32 5.73 -2.39
CA GLY A 151 -7.67 5.65 -2.95
C GLY A 151 -8.49 6.92 -2.72
N SER A 152 -8.24 7.64 -1.61
CA SER A 152 -8.92 8.90 -1.30
C SER A 152 -8.69 9.98 -2.36
N LYS A 153 -7.55 9.99 -3.06
CA LYS A 153 -7.26 11.00 -4.10
C LYS A 153 -8.14 10.81 -5.33
N PHE A 154 -8.55 9.58 -5.64
CA PHE A 154 -9.53 9.31 -6.69
C PHE A 154 -10.92 9.79 -6.28
N LEU A 155 -11.30 9.61 -5.01
CA LEU A 155 -12.55 10.15 -4.48
C LEU A 155 -12.57 11.68 -4.61
N TYR A 156 -11.48 12.36 -4.23
CA TYR A 156 -11.36 13.82 -4.36
C TYR A 156 -11.45 14.27 -5.82
N LEU A 157 -10.79 13.56 -6.74
CA LEU A 157 -10.90 13.83 -8.18
C LEU A 157 -12.33 13.66 -8.69
N PHE A 158 -13.02 12.61 -8.26
CA PHE A 158 -14.40 12.36 -8.64
C PHE A 158 -15.34 13.46 -8.16
N VAL A 159 -15.24 13.84 -6.88
CA VAL A 159 -16.04 14.91 -6.28
C VAL A 159 -15.75 16.25 -6.94
N ALA A 160 -14.48 16.58 -7.18
CA ALA A 160 -14.09 17.83 -7.85
C ALA A 160 -14.64 17.91 -9.29
N LYS A 161 -14.66 16.79 -10.03
CA LYS A 161 -15.21 16.76 -11.40
C LYS A 161 -16.74 16.83 -11.46
N ARG A 162 -17.44 16.26 -10.48
CA ARG A 162 -18.91 16.18 -10.49
C ARG A 162 -19.60 17.27 -9.67
N GLY A 163 -18.89 17.98 -8.79
CA GLY A 163 -19.46 19.02 -7.94
C GLY A 163 -20.39 18.51 -6.83
N VAL A 164 -20.42 17.20 -6.58
CA VAL A 164 -21.27 16.54 -5.57
C VAL A 164 -20.44 15.62 -4.68
N GLY A 165 -20.82 15.49 -3.41
CA GLY A 165 -20.13 14.59 -2.45
C GLY A 165 -19.13 15.26 -1.52
N MET A 166 -19.09 16.60 -1.44
CA MET A 166 -18.22 17.35 -0.52
C MET A 166 -18.49 17.03 0.96
N GLU A 167 -19.73 16.70 1.31
CA GLU A 167 -20.07 16.26 2.67
C GLU A 167 -19.43 14.92 3.02
N ALA A 168 -19.47 13.95 2.10
CA ALA A 168 -18.81 12.66 2.29
C ALA A 168 -17.28 12.82 2.41
N VAL A 169 -16.67 13.69 1.60
CA VAL A 169 -15.24 14.02 1.72
C VAL A 169 -14.90 14.61 3.09
N ARG A 170 -15.66 15.62 3.55
CA ARG A 170 -15.43 16.23 4.88
C ARG A 170 -15.62 15.22 6.02
N PHE A 171 -16.62 14.34 5.90
CA PHE A 171 -16.83 13.26 6.86
C PHE A 171 -15.62 12.31 6.89
N LEU A 172 -15.13 11.87 5.74
CA LEU A 172 -13.99 10.98 5.62
C LEU A 172 -12.67 11.64 6.02
N GLU A 173 -12.50 12.94 5.81
CA GLU A 173 -11.33 13.67 6.33
C GLU A 173 -11.33 13.74 7.86
N LYS A 174 -12.51 13.89 8.47
CA LYS A 174 -12.66 13.95 9.93
C LYS A 174 -12.54 12.57 10.59
N TRP A 175 -13.16 11.55 10.00
CA TRP A 175 -13.32 10.22 10.61
C TRP A 175 -12.51 9.12 9.94
N GLY A 176 -11.87 9.40 8.80
CA GLY A 176 -11.18 8.39 7.98
C GLY A 176 -10.16 7.58 8.74
N PHE A 177 -9.34 8.22 9.57
CA PHE A 177 -8.37 7.52 10.42
C PHE A 177 -9.05 6.50 11.37
N PHE A 178 -10.15 6.86 12.01
CA PHE A 178 -10.88 5.94 12.90
C PHE A 178 -11.59 4.84 12.13
N ILE A 179 -12.11 5.15 10.93
CA ILE A 179 -12.70 4.15 10.04
C ILE A 179 -11.64 3.13 9.61
N LEU A 180 -10.43 3.60 9.25
CA LEU A 180 -9.31 2.72 8.91
C LEU A 180 -8.90 1.84 10.08
N LEU A 181 -8.85 2.40 11.29
CA LEU A 181 -8.56 1.60 12.47
C LEU A 181 -9.63 0.52 12.67
N ALA A 182 -10.92 0.85 12.53
CA ALA A 182 -12.00 -0.15 12.62
C ALA A 182 -11.89 -1.24 11.53
N ILE A 183 -11.55 -0.86 10.29
CA ILE A 183 -11.27 -1.79 9.18
C ILE A 183 -10.05 -2.66 9.52
N ALA A 184 -9.03 -2.14 10.17
CA ALA A 184 -7.88 -2.94 10.58
C ALA A 184 -8.22 -4.01 11.64
N PHE A 185 -9.26 -3.80 12.46
CA PHE A 185 -9.72 -4.79 13.42
C PHE A 185 -10.68 -5.84 12.81
N VAL A 186 -11.57 -5.44 11.90
CA VAL A 186 -12.70 -6.29 11.46
C VAL A 186 -12.83 -6.39 9.93
N GLY A 187 -12.22 -5.47 9.19
CA GLY A 187 -12.39 -5.30 7.75
C GLY A 187 -11.42 -6.11 6.89
N PHE A 188 -10.37 -6.72 7.44
CA PHE A 188 -9.48 -7.60 6.66
C PHE A 188 -10.26 -8.76 6.03
N ASP A 189 -11.20 -9.35 6.76
CA ASP A 189 -12.07 -10.42 6.26
C ASP A 189 -12.97 -9.96 5.10
N PHE A 190 -13.37 -8.69 5.09
CA PHE A 190 -14.16 -8.11 4.00
C PHE A 190 -13.32 -7.91 2.72
N LEU A 191 -12.02 -7.64 2.86
CA LEU A 191 -11.11 -7.46 1.73
C LEU A 191 -10.57 -8.79 1.19
N ALA A 192 -10.53 -9.83 2.02
CA ALA A 192 -9.96 -11.14 1.66
C ALA A 192 -10.55 -11.76 0.38
N PRO A 193 -11.87 -11.69 0.09
CA PRO A 193 -12.41 -12.19 -1.18
C PRO A 193 -11.86 -11.46 -2.40
N PHE A 194 -11.69 -10.13 -2.32
CA PHE A 194 -11.12 -9.34 -3.41
C PHE A 194 -9.65 -9.71 -3.63
N VAL A 195 -8.88 -9.84 -2.54
CA VAL A 195 -7.49 -10.30 -2.58
C VAL A 195 -7.40 -11.69 -3.20
N GLY A 196 -8.27 -12.61 -2.79
CA GLY A 196 -8.30 -13.97 -3.31
C GLY A 196 -8.59 -14.04 -4.81
N VAL A 197 -9.50 -13.20 -5.32
CA VAL A 197 -9.75 -13.07 -6.76
C VAL A 197 -8.48 -12.64 -7.50
N PHE A 198 -7.79 -11.60 -7.01
CA PHE A 198 -6.55 -11.14 -7.63
C PHE A 198 -5.45 -12.20 -7.57
N ILE A 199 -5.26 -12.88 -6.43
CA ILE A 199 -4.26 -13.95 -6.29
C ILE A 199 -4.56 -15.10 -7.24
N THR A 200 -5.81 -15.53 -7.33
CA THR A 200 -6.24 -16.62 -8.22
C THR A 200 -5.99 -16.23 -9.68
N ILE A 201 -6.36 -15.02 -10.08
CA ILE A 201 -6.10 -14.52 -11.45
C ILE A 201 -4.61 -14.41 -11.72
N LEU A 202 -3.81 -13.91 -10.78
CA LEU A 202 -2.38 -13.67 -11.00
C LEU A 202 -1.57 -14.96 -11.00
N THR A 203 -1.85 -15.88 -10.08
CA THR A 203 -1.01 -17.06 -9.82
C THR A 203 -1.59 -18.36 -10.37
N GLY A 204 -2.92 -18.45 -10.50
CA GLY A 204 -3.63 -19.70 -10.81
C GLY A 204 -3.88 -20.60 -9.60
N TYR A 205 -3.40 -20.23 -8.41
CA TYR A 205 -3.67 -20.93 -7.16
C TYR A 205 -4.90 -20.36 -6.46
N THR A 206 -5.67 -21.24 -5.81
CA THR A 206 -6.77 -20.81 -4.94
C THR A 206 -6.18 -20.24 -3.65
N PHE A 207 -6.66 -19.05 -3.27
CA PHE A 207 -6.34 -18.36 -2.02
C PHE A 207 -7.40 -18.62 -0.96
#